data_AF-A0A2P5Y165-F1
#
_entry.id   AF-A0A2P5Y165-F1
#
_cell.length_a   1.000
_cell.length_b   1.000
_cell.length_c   1.000
_cell.angle_alpha   90.00
_cell.angle_beta   90.00
_cell.angle_gamma   90.00
#
_symmetry.space_group_name_H-M   'P 1'
#
loop_
_entity.id
_entity.type
_entity.pdbx_description
1 polymer ?
#
loop_
_entity_poly.entity_id
_entity_poly.type
_entity_poly.pdbx_seq_one_letter_code
_entity_poly.pdbx_strand_id
1 'polypeptide(L)'
;MPICCPSTMNHGITCLIATKIRLSIIFRTVSELEQAAGKNKNSRTRQGREEVSSGQKVGCLQFFEITHRKKDGSPMTSEAGEIMEKLKEKKAEYEAIASTDSSVNLENIDNRIITEVLGPERKYEELQQQLRAEAVAVAREAAIAANEAEAAAMAVEQRRKYDDLQQMM
;
A
#
# COMPACT_ATOMS: atom_id res chain seq x y z
N MET A 1 29.19 -7.45 -31.28
CA MET A 1 28.08 -6.51 -30.98
C MET A 1 27.15 -7.20 -29.99
N PRO A 2 27.15 -6.87 -28.69
CA PRO A 2 26.16 -7.41 -27.78
C PRO A 2 24.87 -6.58 -27.91
N ILE A 3 23.78 -7.32 -28.11
CA ILE A 3 22.41 -6.83 -28.22
C ILE A 3 22.01 -6.29 -26.83
N CYS A 4 21.61 -5.02 -26.76
CA CYS A 4 21.03 -4.43 -25.57
C CYS A 4 19.64 -5.03 -25.33
N CYS A 5 19.46 -5.80 -24.26
CA CYS A 5 18.16 -6.25 -23.77
C CYS A 5 17.57 -5.18 -22.81
N PRO A 6 16.40 -4.58 -23.10
CA PRO A 6 15.74 -3.66 -22.19
C PRO A 6 14.64 -4.39 -21.39
N SER A 7 14.87 -4.76 -20.13
CA SER A 7 13.74 -5.17 -19.24
C SER A 7 14.05 -5.32 -17.74
N THR A 8 15.09 -4.68 -17.20
CA THR A 8 15.39 -4.80 -15.75
C THR A 8 14.59 -3.85 -14.85
N MET A 9 13.84 -2.89 -15.42
CA MET A 9 13.14 -1.87 -14.62
C MET A 9 11.70 -2.26 -14.24
N ASN A 10 10.96 -2.90 -15.15
CA ASN A 10 9.56 -3.29 -14.90
C ASN A 10 9.46 -4.47 -13.91
N HIS A 11 10.43 -5.39 -13.93
CA HIS A 11 10.47 -6.51 -12.99
C HIS A 11 10.76 -6.06 -11.55
N GLY A 12 11.64 -5.06 -11.39
CA GLY A 12 11.95 -4.47 -10.08
C GLY A 12 10.75 -3.77 -9.45
N ILE A 13 10.01 -2.98 -10.24
CA ILE A 13 8.80 -2.28 -9.76
C ILE A 13 7.69 -3.29 -9.42
N THR A 14 7.48 -4.31 -10.26
CA THR A 14 6.47 -5.34 -10.00
C THR A 14 6.78 -6.19 -8.75
N CYS A 15 8.06 -6.53 -8.54
CA CYS A 15 8.52 -7.25 -7.36
C CYS A 15 8.37 -6.40 -6.08
N LEU A 16 8.65 -5.09 -6.16
CA LEU A 16 8.50 -4.17 -5.04
C LEU A 16 7.03 -3.98 -4.65
N ILE A 17 6.13 -3.84 -5.62
CA ILE A 17 4.68 -3.74 -5.39
C ILE A 17 4.14 -5.03 -4.77
N ALA A 18 4.52 -6.20 -5.30
CA ALA A 18 4.10 -7.48 -4.75
C ALA A 18 4.59 -7.69 -3.30
N THR A 19 5.80 -7.22 -2.98
CA THR A 19 6.36 -7.30 -1.64
C THR A 19 5.67 -6.33 -0.68
N LYS A 20 5.34 -5.11 -1.15
CA LYS A 20 4.57 -4.13 -0.37
C LYS A 20 3.15 -4.59 -0.06
N ILE A 21 2.45 -5.18 -1.04
CA ILE A 21 1.09 -5.72 -0.85
C ILE A 21 1.12 -6.89 0.15
N ARG A 22 2.09 -7.80 0.04
CA ARG A 22 2.26 -8.90 1.00
C ARG A 22 2.53 -8.40 2.41
N LEU A 23 3.38 -7.38 2.58
CA LEU A 23 3.68 -6.81 3.89
C LEU A 23 2.47 -6.08 4.50
N SER A 24 1.68 -5.38 3.68
CA SER A 24 0.43 -4.73 4.11
C SER A 24 -0.61 -5.76 4.58
N ILE A 25 -0.71 -6.90 3.90
CA ILE A 25 -1.62 -7.99 4.30
C ILE A 25 -1.16 -8.60 5.64
N ILE A 26 0.14 -8.82 5.82
CA ILE A 26 0.70 -9.34 7.07
C ILE A 26 0.47 -8.38 8.24
N PHE A 27 0.65 -7.08 8.03
CA PHE A 27 0.36 -6.08 9.07
C PHE A 27 -1.13 -6.05 9.46
N ARG A 28 -2.02 -6.21 8.48
CA ARG A 28 -3.46 -6.26 8.72
C ARG A 28 -3.85 -7.51 9.52
N THR A 29 -3.33 -8.69 9.16
CA THR A 29 -3.64 -9.95 9.86
C THR A 29 -3.05 -10.00 11.26
N VAL A 30 -1.83 -9.49 11.47
CA VAL A 30 -1.22 -9.44 12.81
C VAL A 30 -2.00 -8.50 13.74
N SER A 31 -2.45 -7.34 13.26
CA SER A 31 -3.28 -6.41 14.05
C SER A 31 -4.64 -6.99 14.43
N GLU A 32 -5.29 -7.74 13.53
CA GLU A 32 -6.58 -8.39 13.77
C GLU A 32 -6.47 -9.58 14.76
N LEU A 33 -5.40 -10.39 14.65
CA LEU A 33 -5.14 -11.50 15.56
C LEU A 33 -4.80 -11.03 16.97
N GLU A 34 -4.08 -9.91 17.11
CA GLU A 34 -3.73 -9.35 18.43
C GLU A 34 -4.95 -8.79 19.17
N GLN A 35 -5.88 -8.17 18.46
CA GLN A 35 -7.16 -7.72 19.02
C GLN A 35 -8.07 -8.88 19.46
N ALA A 36 -7.98 -10.03 18.77
CA ALA A 36 -8.71 -11.24 19.12
C ALA A 36 -8.16 -11.93 20.38
N ALA A 37 -6.85 -11.80 20.67
CA ALA A 37 -6.17 -12.45 21.78
C ALA A 37 -6.26 -11.68 23.12
N GLY A 38 -6.72 -10.42 23.13
CA GLY A 38 -6.81 -9.55 24.31
C GLY A 38 -7.82 -9.93 25.41
N LYS A 39 -8.30 -11.18 25.44
CA LYS A 39 -9.26 -11.69 26.42
C LYS A 39 -8.85 -13.04 27.00
N ASN A 40 -7.67 -13.17 27.60
CA ASN A 40 -7.57 -13.99 28.81
C ASN A 40 -6.39 -13.53 29.67
N LYS A 41 -6.67 -13.26 30.93
CA LYS A 41 -5.64 -13.09 31.97
C LYS A 41 -5.71 -14.37 32.82
N ASN A 42 -4.69 -15.22 32.76
CA ASN A 42 -4.36 -16.05 33.91
C ASN A 42 -2.86 -16.38 33.95
N SER A 43 -2.31 -16.10 35.13
CA SER A 43 -0.97 -16.37 35.63
C SER A 43 -0.63 -17.86 35.71
N ARG A 44 0.61 -18.25 35.38
CA ARG A 44 1.41 -19.16 36.23
C ARG A 44 2.91 -19.17 35.90
N THR A 45 3.64 -19.45 36.97
CA THR A 45 5.05 -19.23 37.31
C THR A 45 6.04 -20.29 36.76
N ARG A 46 7.27 -19.81 36.44
CA ARG A 46 8.64 -20.44 36.38
C ARG A 46 8.79 -21.91 35.93
N GLN A 47 9.75 -22.19 35.01
CA GLN A 47 11.14 -22.60 35.33
C GLN A 47 11.99 -22.88 34.07
N GLY A 48 13.15 -22.22 33.96
CA GLY A 48 14.41 -22.83 33.51
C GLY A 48 14.64 -23.17 32.03
N ARG A 49 14.94 -22.17 31.20
CA ARG A 49 16.04 -22.12 30.20
C ARG A 49 16.07 -20.68 29.66
N GLU A 50 17.25 -20.13 29.36
CA GLU A 50 17.37 -18.81 28.72
C GLU A 50 16.74 -18.84 27.32
N GLU A 51 15.43 -18.65 27.27
CA GLU A 51 14.72 -18.19 26.09
C GLU A 51 14.94 -16.68 26.00
N VAL A 52 15.70 -16.26 24.99
CA VAL A 52 15.79 -14.86 24.60
C VAL A 52 14.41 -14.42 24.12
N SER A 53 13.64 -13.86 25.07
CA SER A 53 12.50 -12.95 24.91
C SER A 53 11.53 -13.24 23.76
N SER A 54 10.88 -14.40 23.77
CA SER A 54 9.79 -14.75 22.85
C SER A 54 8.45 -14.07 23.18
N GLY A 55 8.38 -13.25 24.24
CA GLY A 55 7.20 -12.49 24.65
C GLY A 55 7.35 -10.97 24.54
N GLN A 56 8.42 -10.48 23.91
CA GLN A 56 8.60 -9.04 23.73
C GLN A 56 7.71 -8.60 22.56
N LYS A 57 6.54 -8.03 22.87
CA LYS A 57 5.71 -7.34 21.89
C LYS A 57 6.57 -6.27 21.21
N VAL A 58 7.01 -6.57 20.01
CA VAL A 58 7.73 -5.62 19.15
C VAL A 58 6.67 -4.59 18.76
N GLY A 59 6.71 -3.40 19.36
CA GLY A 59 5.75 -2.34 19.05
C GLY A 59 5.71 -2.07 17.54
N CYS A 60 4.55 -1.70 17.01
CA CYS A 60 4.36 -1.53 15.56
C CYS A 60 5.36 -0.53 14.94
N LEU A 61 5.78 0.48 15.71
CA LEU A 61 6.82 1.45 15.34
C LEU A 61 8.18 0.78 15.12
N GLN A 62 8.51 -0.17 15.98
CA GLN A 62 9.76 -0.94 15.91
C GLN A 62 9.75 -1.86 14.68
N PHE A 63 8.60 -2.43 14.33
CA PHE A 63 8.46 -3.19 13.08
C PHE A 63 8.63 -2.31 11.83
N PHE A 64 8.11 -1.07 11.86
CA PHE A 64 8.32 -0.10 10.78
C PHE A 64 9.82 0.23 10.61
N GLU A 65 10.55 0.49 11.70
CA GLU A 65 12.00 0.70 11.61
C GLU A 65 12.75 -0.52 11.06
N ILE A 66 12.39 -1.75 11.47
CA ILE A 66 13.07 -2.97 10.99
C ILE A 66 12.82 -3.20 9.50
N THR A 67 11.61 -2.93 9.02
CA THR A 67 11.22 -3.18 7.62
C THR A 67 11.68 -2.09 6.66
N HIS A 68 11.84 -0.85 7.13
CA HIS A 68 12.22 0.30 6.31
C HIS A 68 13.69 0.74 6.47
N ARG A 69 14.50 0.01 7.25
CA ARG A 69 15.95 0.22 7.33
C ARG A 69 16.71 -0.83 6.54
N LYS A 70 17.80 -0.38 5.92
CA LYS A 70 18.80 -1.26 5.32
C LYS A 70 19.68 -1.87 6.41
N LYS A 71 20.51 -2.85 6.04
CA LYS A 71 21.43 -3.53 6.99
C LYS A 71 22.48 -2.61 7.59
N ASP A 72 22.88 -1.55 6.88
CA ASP A 72 23.76 -0.48 7.34
C ASP A 72 23.06 0.53 8.29
N GLY A 73 21.74 0.38 8.49
CA GLY A 73 20.95 1.25 9.35
C GLY A 73 20.50 2.56 8.69
N SER A 74 20.83 2.82 7.44
CA SER A 74 20.21 3.92 6.72
C SER A 74 18.74 3.59 6.38
N PRO A 75 17.86 4.61 6.29
CA PRO A 75 16.51 4.40 5.77
C PRO A 75 16.59 3.94 4.30
N MET A 76 15.66 3.08 3.90
CA MET A 76 15.68 2.48 2.58
C MET A 76 15.45 3.52 1.47
N THR A 77 14.67 4.57 1.76
CA THR A 77 14.41 5.74 0.92
C THR A 77 14.48 7.01 1.75
N SER A 78 14.68 8.18 1.12
CA SER A 78 14.68 9.48 1.81
C SER A 78 13.32 9.77 2.47
N GLU A 79 12.23 9.45 1.79
CA GLU A 79 10.85 9.54 2.30
C GLU A 79 10.65 8.68 3.55
N ALA A 80 11.12 7.43 3.55
CA ALA A 80 11.07 6.58 4.73
C ALA A 80 11.89 7.17 5.89
N GLY A 81 13.02 7.83 5.60
CA GLY A 81 13.81 8.54 6.60
C GLY A 81 13.04 9.68 7.28
N GLU A 82 12.35 10.50 6.49
CA GLU A 82 11.51 11.60 6.99
C GLU A 82 10.33 11.08 7.83
N ILE A 83 9.69 10.00 7.38
CA ILE A 83 8.60 9.35 8.12
C ILE A 83 9.11 8.79 9.45
N MET A 84 10.27 8.14 9.47
CA MET A 84 10.89 7.63 10.69
C MET A 84 11.21 8.74 11.70
N GLU A 85 11.64 9.91 11.23
CA GLU A 85 11.89 11.08 12.09
C GLU A 85 10.59 11.62 12.69
N LYS A 86 9.55 11.80 11.88
CA LYS A 86 8.21 12.21 12.32
C LYS A 86 7.59 11.25 13.34
N LEU A 87 7.76 9.94 13.13
CA LEU A 87 7.31 8.91 14.05
C LEU A 87 8.02 9.01 15.42
N LYS A 88 9.32 9.34 15.44
CA LYS A 88 10.10 9.53 16.67
C LYS A 88 9.69 10.79 17.43
N GLU A 89 9.49 11.89 16.71
CA GLU A 89 9.02 13.15 17.28
C GLU A 89 7.63 12.97 17.94
N LYS A 90 6.68 12.37 17.21
CA LYS A 90 5.33 12.10 17.74
C LYS A 90 5.33 11.12 18.91
N LYS A 91 6.22 10.13 18.90
CA LYS A 91 6.39 9.22 20.04
C LYS A 91 6.80 9.96 21.31
N ALA A 92 7.77 10.87 21.21
CA ALA A 92 8.20 11.68 22.34
C ALA A 92 7.08 12.59 22.88
N GLU A 93 6.29 13.19 21.99
CA GLU A 93 5.12 14.01 22.35
C GLU A 93 4.08 13.21 23.13
N TYR A 94 3.71 12.02 22.62
CA TYR A 94 2.71 11.18 23.28
C TYR A 94 3.22 10.50 24.56
N GLU A 95 4.51 10.18 24.66
CA GLU A 95 5.11 9.70 25.91
C GLU A 95 5.08 10.78 27.00
N ALA A 96 5.30 12.05 26.65
CA ALA A 96 5.15 13.17 27.58
C ALA A 96 3.70 13.36 28.04
N ILE A 97 2.73 13.21 27.12
CA ILE A 97 1.30 13.27 27.45
C ILE A 97 0.90 12.11 28.35
N ALA A 98 1.31 10.88 28.04
CA ALA A 98 1.01 9.69 28.85
C ALA A 98 1.70 9.72 30.22
N SER A 99 2.86 10.38 30.33
CA SER A 99 3.49 10.68 31.61
C SER A 99 2.66 11.63 32.48
N THR A 100 1.77 12.43 31.87
CA THR A 100 0.90 13.39 32.57
C THR A 100 -0.50 12.81 32.82
N ASP A 101 -1.02 12.04 31.85
CA ASP A 101 -2.32 11.38 31.91
C ASP A 101 -2.12 9.85 31.95
N SER A 102 -2.14 9.29 33.17
CA SER A 102 -1.93 7.86 33.41
C SER A 102 -3.02 6.95 32.82
N SER A 103 -4.07 7.52 32.22
CA SER A 103 -5.12 6.75 31.53
C SER A 103 -4.73 6.32 30.12
N VAL A 104 -3.66 6.89 29.55
CA VAL A 104 -3.17 6.57 28.21
C VAL A 104 -2.29 5.32 28.23
N ASN A 105 -2.82 4.21 27.71
CA ASN A 105 -2.06 2.96 27.56
C ASN A 105 -0.95 3.09 26.50
N LEU A 106 0.31 2.77 26.83
CA LEU A 106 1.46 2.86 25.93
C LEU A 106 1.29 2.04 24.63
N GLU A 107 0.64 0.87 24.67
CA GLU A 107 0.39 0.07 23.46
C GLU A 107 -0.68 0.69 22.54
N ASN A 108 -1.49 1.61 23.05
CA ASN A 108 -2.43 2.39 22.25
C ASN A 108 -1.75 3.60 21.58
N ILE A 109 -0.66 4.10 22.17
CA ILE A 109 0.10 5.25 21.66
C ILE A 109 0.77 4.91 20.33
N ASP A 110 1.48 3.79 20.26
CA ASP A 110 2.19 3.36 19.06
C ASP A 110 1.24 3.18 17.86
N ASN A 111 0.09 2.52 18.09
CA ASN A 111 -0.94 2.31 17.08
C ASN A 111 -1.58 3.61 16.59
N ARG A 112 -1.80 4.55 17.52
CA ARG A 112 -2.36 5.86 17.21
C ARG A 112 -1.36 6.73 16.43
N ILE A 113 -0.09 6.76 16.82
CA ILE A 113 0.97 7.49 16.11
C ILE A 113 1.09 6.99 14.68
N ILE A 114 1.13 5.67 14.48
CA ILE A 114 1.21 5.09 13.14
C ILE A 114 -0.02 5.47 12.31
N THR A 115 -1.20 5.47 12.92
CA THR A 115 -2.42 5.85 12.21
C THR A 115 -2.45 7.34 11.86
N GLU A 116 -1.96 8.21 12.73
CA GLU A 116 -1.89 9.66 12.48
C GLU A 116 -0.81 10.03 11.46
N VAL A 117 0.35 9.36 11.49
CA VAL A 117 1.49 9.64 10.60
C VAL A 117 1.36 8.93 9.24
N LEU A 118 1.01 7.64 9.20
CA LEU A 118 0.86 6.85 7.97
C LEU A 118 -0.56 6.83 7.39
N GLY A 119 -1.57 7.24 8.18
CA GLY A 119 -2.96 7.33 7.70
C GLY A 119 -3.16 8.26 6.51
N PRO A 120 -2.55 9.47 6.50
CA PRO A 120 -2.63 10.38 5.36
C PRO A 120 -2.03 9.81 4.06
N GLU A 121 -0.88 9.13 4.14
CA GLU A 121 -0.21 8.51 2.99
C GLU A 121 -1.06 7.41 2.36
N ARG A 122 -1.70 6.57 3.18
CA ARG A 122 -2.63 5.52 2.71
C ARG A 122 -3.84 6.10 1.97
N LYS A 123 -4.44 7.18 2.49
CA LYS A 123 -5.56 7.85 1.83
C LYS A 123 -5.14 8.48 0.49
N TYR A 124 -3.93 9.02 0.43
CA TYR A 124 -3.40 9.60 -0.80
C TYR A 124 -3.16 8.54 -1.87
N GLU A 125 -2.64 7.38 -1.50
CA GLU A 125 -2.39 6.26 -2.42
C GLU A 125 -3.69 5.63 -2.93
N GLU A 126 -4.69 5.51 -2.06
CA GLU A 126 -6.04 5.02 -2.39
C GLU A 126 -6.77 5.97 -3.37
N LEU A 127 -6.72 7.28 -3.11
CA LEU A 127 -7.24 8.29 -4.04
C LEU A 127 -6.49 8.26 -5.38
N GLN A 128 -5.17 8.08 -5.35
CA GLN A 128 -4.38 8.01 -6.58
C GLN A 128 -4.71 6.76 -7.41
N GLN A 129 -5.00 5.62 -6.76
CA GLN A 129 -5.48 4.41 -7.46
C GLN A 129 -6.88 4.59 -8.04
N GLN A 130 -7.78 5.24 -7.31
CA GLN A 130 -9.12 5.52 -7.78
C GLN A 130 -9.11 6.43 -9.02
N LEU A 131 -8.30 7.49 -9.00
CA LEU A 131 -8.13 8.40 -10.15
C LEU A 131 -7.53 7.68 -11.37
N ARG A 132 -6.58 6.74 -11.15
CA ARG A 132 -6.02 5.92 -12.24
C ARG A 132 -7.06 4.96 -12.82
N ALA A 133 -7.90 4.35 -11.99
CA ALA A 133 -8.97 3.46 -12.44
C ALA A 133 -10.01 4.22 -13.27
N GLU A 134 -10.37 5.43 -12.85
CA GLU A 134 -11.31 6.30 -13.54
C GLU A 134 -10.76 6.77 -14.91
N ALA A 135 -9.48 7.16 -14.97
CA ALA A 135 -8.82 7.50 -16.23
C ALA A 135 -8.77 6.31 -17.22
N VAL A 136 -8.56 5.09 -16.72
CA VAL A 136 -8.59 3.86 -17.54
C VAL A 136 -10.00 3.55 -18.04
N ALA A 137 -11.03 3.79 -17.23
CA ALA A 137 -12.41 3.62 -17.64
C ALA A 137 -12.79 4.60 -18.77
N VAL A 138 -12.45 5.88 -18.62
CA VAL A 138 -12.68 6.91 -19.65
C VAL A 138 -11.96 6.57 -20.96
N ALA A 139 -10.72 6.10 -20.89
CA ALA A 139 -9.97 5.68 -22.08
C ALA A 139 -10.62 4.47 -22.78
N ARG A 140 -11.19 3.53 -22.03
CA ARG A 140 -11.92 2.38 -22.60
C ARG A 140 -13.23 2.80 -23.26
N GLU A 141 -14.00 3.70 -22.65
CA GLU A 141 -15.23 4.23 -23.25
C GLU A 141 -14.95 4.97 -24.56
N ALA A 142 -13.91 5.81 -24.60
CA ALA A 142 -13.49 6.50 -25.82
C ALA A 142 -13.06 5.53 -26.93
N ALA A 143 -12.36 4.45 -26.58
CA ALA A 143 -11.97 3.42 -27.55
C ALA A 143 -13.17 2.64 -28.11
N ILE A 144 -14.18 2.35 -27.27
CA ILE A 144 -15.42 1.71 -27.71
C ILE A 144 -16.18 2.61 -28.68
N ALA A 145 -16.33 3.90 -28.34
CA ALA A 145 -17.00 4.88 -29.19
C ALA A 145 -16.28 5.06 -30.54
N ALA A 146 -14.95 5.04 -30.56
CA ALA A 146 -14.17 5.10 -31.80
C ALA A 146 -14.43 3.88 -32.70
N ASN A 147 -14.43 2.68 -32.12
CA ASN A 147 -14.69 1.45 -32.87
C ASN A 147 -16.13 1.40 -33.43
N GLU A 148 -17.13 1.86 -32.66
CA GLU A 148 -18.51 1.98 -33.17
C GLU A 148 -18.64 3.00 -34.29
N ALA A 149 -17.98 4.15 -34.17
CA ALA A 149 -17.98 5.17 -35.21
C ALA A 149 -17.32 4.67 -36.51
N GLU A 150 -16.24 3.91 -36.41
CA GLU A 150 -15.58 3.30 -37.57
C GLU A 150 -16.47 2.24 -38.22
N ALA A 151 -17.13 1.39 -37.43
CA ALA A 151 -18.09 0.42 -37.93
C ALA A 151 -19.30 1.09 -38.62
N ALA A 152 -19.82 2.18 -38.05
CA ALA A 152 -20.90 2.95 -38.64
C ALA A 152 -20.48 3.65 -39.95
N ALA A 153 -19.27 4.21 -40.00
CA ALA A 153 -18.72 4.83 -41.21
C ALA A 153 -18.58 3.80 -42.35
N MET A 154 -18.06 2.60 -42.05
CA MET A 154 -17.98 1.50 -43.01
C MET A 154 -19.37 1.07 -43.51
N ALA A 155 -20.38 1.00 -42.63
CA ALA A 155 -21.74 0.65 -43.03
C ALA A 155 -22.39 1.71 -43.94
N VAL A 156 -22.14 3.01 -43.69
CA VAL A 156 -22.60 4.11 -44.55
C VAL A 156 -21.94 4.05 -45.92
N GLU A 157 -20.64 3.78 -45.98
CA GLU A 157 -19.90 3.69 -47.23
C GLU A 157 -20.38 2.50 -48.09
N GLN A 158 -20.66 1.35 -47.47
CA GLN A 158 -21.22 0.17 -48.15
C GLN A 158 -22.62 0.45 -48.70
N ARG A 159 -23.48 1.14 -47.94
CA ARG A 159 -24.80 1.54 -48.42
C ARG A 159 -24.73 2.46 -49.65
N ARG A 160 -23.84 3.46 -49.64
CA ARG A 160 -23.65 4.35 -50.80
C ARG A 160 -23.21 3.57 -52.04
N LYS A 161 -22.25 2.65 -51.89
CA LYS A 161 -21.82 1.78 -53.00
C LYS A 161 -22.96 0.94 -53.57
N TYR A 162 -23.88 0.48 -52.73
CA TYR A 162 -25.07 -0.27 -53.15
C TYR A 162 -26.11 0.62 -53.85
N ASP A 163 -26.41 1.79 -53.30
CA ASP A 163 -27.37 2.74 -53.87
C ASP A 163 -26.91 3.25 -55.26
N ASP A 164 -25.60 3.52 -55.42
CA ASP A 164 -25.00 3.93 -56.70
C ASP A 164 -25.11 2.82 -57.78
N LEU A 165 -24.93 1.55 -57.39
CA LEU A 165 -25.13 0.40 -58.30
C LEU A 165 -26.61 0.27 -58.71
N GLN A 166 -27.53 0.54 -57.80
CA GLN A 166 -28.97 0.45 -58.05
C GLN A 166 -29.48 1.57 -58.97
N GLN A 167 -28.81 2.73 -59.00
CA GLN A 167 -29.09 3.84 -59.93
C GLN A 167 -28.52 3.62 -61.35
N MET A 168 -27.64 2.62 -61.52
CA MET A 168 -26.96 2.34 -62.79
C MET A 168 -27.64 1.23 -63.62
N MET A 169 -28.67 0.58 -63.05
CA MET A 169 -29.58 -0.34 -63.74
C MET A 169 -30.90 0.35 -64.08
#